data_AF-A0AAW4YQV2-F1
#
_entry.id   AF-A0AAW4YQV2-F1
#
_cell.length_a   1.000
_cell.length_b   1.000
_cell.length_c   1.000
_cell.angle_alpha   90.00
_cell.angle_beta   90.00
_cell.angle_gamma   90.00
#
_symmetry.space_group_name_H-M   'P 1'
#
loop_
_entity.id
_entity.type
_entity.pdbx_description
1 polymer ?
#
loop_
_entity_poly.entity_id
_entity_poly.type
_entity_poly.pdbx_seq_one_letter_code
_entity_poly.pdbx_strand_id
1 'polypeptide(L)' 'MSEAPWWLESGPETCQFCLRTFHYEAGYHCIYCDRPICSACVATRFEHRDTLCPECHEEDTGHKEER' A
#
# COMPACT_ATOMS: atom_id res chain seq x y z
N MET A 1 2.27 -12.82 26.07
CA MET A 1 2.88 -12.09 24.94
C MET A 1 1.93 -12.27 23.78
N SER A 2 1.41 -11.19 23.19
CA SER A 2 0.59 -11.32 21.99
C SER A 2 1.55 -11.54 20.82
N GLU A 3 1.58 -12.76 20.30
CA GLU A 3 2.26 -13.05 19.04
C GLU A 3 1.59 -12.19 17.96
N ALA A 4 2.39 -11.53 17.13
CA ALA A 4 1.84 -10.73 16.05
C ALA A 4 1.08 -11.67 15.09
N PRO A 5 -0.06 -11.24 14.52
CA PRO A 5 -0.69 -12.01 13.45
C PRO A 5 0.28 -12.24 12.29
N TRP A 6 0.24 -13.43 11.68
CA TRP A 6 1.13 -13.81 10.57
C TRP A 6 1.12 -12.80 9.40
N TRP A 7 0.00 -12.12 9.15
CA TRP A 7 -0.10 -11.10 8.08
C TRP A 7 0.66 -9.79 8.40
N LEU A 8 1.15 -9.62 9.63
CA LEU A 8 2.04 -8.55 10.06
C LEU A 8 3.50 -9.02 10.20
N GLU A 9 3.77 -10.31 9.94
CA GLU A 9 5.13 -10.84 9.90
C GLU A 9 5.83 -10.53 8.57
N SER A 10 7.15 -10.62 8.59
CA SER A 10 8.01 -10.42 7.42
C SER A 10 7.89 -11.60 6.45
N GLY A 11 7.37 -11.34 5.24
CA GLY A 11 7.33 -12.32 4.16
C GLY A 11 8.48 -12.19 3.16
N PRO A 12 8.43 -12.89 2.01
CA PRO A 12 9.50 -12.89 1.00
C PRO A 12 9.47 -11.66 0.08
N GLU A 13 8.34 -10.94 0.01
CA GLU A 13 8.20 -9.78 -0.87
C GLU A 13 8.80 -8.53 -0.24
N THR A 14 9.35 -7.63 -1.06
CA THR A 14 9.88 -6.33 -0.59
C THR A 14 9.03 -5.18 -1.11
N CYS A 15 8.54 -4.34 -0.21
CA CYS A 15 7.80 -3.14 -0.57
C CYS A 15 8.76 -2.13 -1.21
N GLN A 16 8.47 -1.68 -2.43
CA GLN A 16 9.33 -0.73 -3.15
C GLN A 16 9.32 0.68 -2.53
N PHE A 17 8.33 0.99 -1.68
CA PHE A 17 8.15 2.32 -1.09
C PHE A 17 8.81 2.47 0.29
N CYS A 18 8.71 1.46 1.15
CA CYS A 18 9.31 1.50 2.50
C CYS A 18 10.42 0.48 2.74
N LEU A 19 10.73 -0.35 1.74
CA LEU A 19 11.76 -1.40 1.76
C LEU A 19 11.59 -2.47 2.85
N ARG A 20 10.44 -2.49 3.54
CA ARG A 20 10.08 -3.56 4.47
C ARG A 20 9.57 -4.77 3.70
N THR A 21 9.73 -5.95 4.29
CA THR A 21 9.21 -7.17 3.69
C THR A 21 7.79 -7.50 4.18
N PHE A 22 7.02 -8.23 3.37
CA PHE A 22 5.64 -8.60 3.65
C PHE A 22 5.27 -9.90 2.94
N HIS A 23 4.19 -10.55 3.39
CA HIS A 23 3.61 -11.71 2.70
C HIS A 23 2.79 -11.26 1.50
N TYR A 24 3.00 -11.89 0.34
CA TYR A 24 2.25 -11.58 -0.88
C TYR A 24 0.74 -11.62 -0.66
N GLU A 25 0.26 -12.60 0.11
CA GLU A 25 -1.16 -12.80 0.45
C GLU A 25 -1.74 -11.68 1.34
N ALA A 26 -0.88 -10.94 2.04
CA ALA A 26 -1.25 -9.78 2.86
C ALA A 26 -0.94 -8.44 2.16
N GLY A 27 -0.46 -8.50 0.91
CA GLY A 27 -0.14 -7.36 0.08
C GLY A 27 -1.32 -6.80 -0.70
N TYR A 28 -1.13 -5.59 -1.21
CA TYR A 28 -2.08 -4.86 -2.05
C TYR A 28 -1.42 -4.53 -3.39
N HIS A 29 -2.22 -4.21 -4.41
CA HIS A 29 -1.74 -3.70 -5.70
C HIS A 29 -2.36 -2.34 -5.97
N CYS A 30 -1.55 -1.40 -6.46
CA CYS A 30 -2.05 -0.08 -6.85
C CYS A 30 -2.97 -0.21 -8.07
N ILE A 31 -4.17 0.34 -8.01
CA ILE A 31 -5.11 0.26 -9.15
C ILE A 31 -4.63 1.02 -10.42
N TYR A 32 -3.65 1.93 -10.29
CA TYR A 32 -3.16 2.73 -11.43
C TYR A 32 -1.87 2.21 -12.05
N CYS A 33 -0.91 1.77 -11.23
CA CYS A 33 0.40 1.33 -11.71
C CYS A 33 0.71 -0.15 -11.44
N ASP A 34 -0.22 -0.88 -10.81
CA ASP A 34 -0.15 -2.32 -10.53
C ASP A 34 1.09 -2.76 -9.72
N ARG A 35 1.82 -1.82 -9.12
CA ARG A 35 2.95 -2.14 -8.23
C ARG A 35 2.44 -2.76 -6.93
N PRO A 36 3.15 -3.76 -6.37
CA PRO A 36 2.82 -4.34 -5.08
C PRO A 36 3.12 -3.35 -3.94
N ILE A 37 2.23 -3.32 -2.94
CA ILE A 37 2.26 -2.41 -1.80
C ILE A 37 2.05 -3.23 -0.52
N CYS A 38 2.86 -3.01 0.50
CA CYS A 38 2.61 -3.64 1.80
C CYS A 38 1.40 -3.02 2.52
N SER A 39 0.84 -3.75 3.47
CA SER A 39 -0.28 -3.32 4.32
C SER A 39 -0.03 -2.05 5.13
N ALA A 40 1.24 -1.62 5.27
CA ALA A 40 1.61 -0.37 5.94
C ALA A 40 1.71 0.83 4.99
N CYS A 41 1.98 0.60 3.69
CA CYS A 41 2.13 1.67 2.69
C CYS A 41 0.88 1.89 1.85
N VAL A 42 -0.07 0.96 1.88
CA VAL A 42 -1.32 1.09 1.15
C VAL A 42 -2.07 2.32 1.66
N ALA A 43 -2.34 3.25 0.75
CA ALA A 43 -3.20 4.38 1.00
C ALA A 43 -4.60 4.01 0.52
N THR A 44 -5.57 3.96 1.44
CA THR A 44 -6.96 3.70 1.08
C THR A 44 -7.69 5.01 0.89
N ARG A 45 -8.25 5.24 -0.29
CA ARG A 45 -9.20 6.34 -0.48
C ARG A 45 -10.58 5.89 -0.03
N PHE A 46 -11.03 6.41 1.11
CA PHE A 46 -12.36 6.06 1.64
C PHE A 46 -13.51 6.44 0.69
N GLU A 47 -13.36 7.49 -0.12
CA GLU A 47 -14.40 7.95 -1.05
C GLU A 47 -14.72 6.95 -2.17
N HIS A 48 -13.71 6.24 -2.68
CA HIS A 48 -13.84 5.31 -3.81
C HIS A 48 -13.50 3.86 -3.48
N ARG A 49 -13.01 3.59 -2.26
CA ARG A 49 -12.42 2.31 -1.83
C ARG A 49 -11.25 1.87 -2.72
N ASP A 50 -10.58 2.83 -3.34
CA ASP A 50 -9.43 2.58 -4.19
C ASP A 50 -8.19 2.31 -3.35
N THR A 51 -7.42 1.33 -3.82
CA THR A 51 -6.16 0.89 -3.24
C THR A 51 -5.04 1.55 -4.03
N LEU A 52 -4.31 2.46 -3.40
CA LEU A 52 -3.27 3.26 -4.05
C LEU A 52 -1.92 3.10 -3.37
N CYS A 53 -0.86 3.20 -4.18
CA CYS A 53 0.48 3.40 -3.65
C CYS A 53 0.69 4.86 -3.23
N PRO A 54 1.71 5.15 -2.39
CA PRO A 54 1.98 6.52 -1.95
C PRO A 54 2.16 7.52 -3.10
N GLU A 55 2.93 7.15 -4.13
CA GLU A 55 3.20 8.03 -5.28
C GLU A 55 1.92 8.40 -6.04
N CYS A 56 1.10 7.42 -6.46
CA CYS A 56 -0.15 7.71 -7.17
C CYS A 56 -1.19 8.39 -6.27
N HIS A 57 -1.13 8.18 -4.94
CA HIS A 57 -1.98 8.89 -4.00
C HIS A 57 -1.63 10.38 -3.97
N GLU A 58 -0.34 10.71 -3.89
CA GLU A 58 0.18 12.10 -3.92
C GLU A 58 -0.18 12.82 -5.22
N GLU A 59 0.05 12.17 -6.37
CA GLU A 59 -0.27 12.73 -7.69
C GLU A 59 -1.74 13.13 -7.80
N ASP A 60 -2.67 12.26 -7.40
CA ASP A 60 -4.09 12.59 -7.51
C ASP A 60 -4.54 13.63 -6.46
N THR A 61 -3.97 13.65 -5.26
CA THR A 61 -4.25 14.74 -4.30
C THR A 61 -3.82 16.12 -4.85
N GLY A 62 -2.69 16.19 -5.56
CA GLY A 62 -2.24 17.43 -6.19
C GLY A 62 -3.21 17.94 -7.27
N HIS A 63 -3.83 17.05 -8.03
CA HIS A 63 -4.83 17.43 -9.05
C HIS A 63 -6.14 17.95 -8.45
N LYS A 64 -6.48 17.60 -7.20
CA LYS A 64 -7.67 18.12 -6.52
C LYS A 64 -7.46 19.52 -5.95
N GLU A 65 -6.24 19.91 -5.60
CA GLU A 65 -5.94 21.23 -5.03
C GLU A 65 -5.82 22.34 -6.09
N GLU A 66 -5.55 22.00 -7.34
CA GLU A 66 -5.46 22.95 -8.46
C GLU A 66 -6.80 23.22 -9.18
N ARG A 67 -7.91 22.60 -8.75
CA ARG A 67 -9.23 22.70 -9.41
C ARG A 67 -10.27 23.51 -8.64
#